data_AF-A0A379WTT6-F1
#
_entry.id   AF-A0A379WTT6-F1
#
_cell.length_a   1.000
_cell.length_b   1.000
_cell.length_c   1.000
_cell.angle_alpha   90.00
_cell.angle_beta   90.00
_cell.angle_gamma   90.00
#
_symmetry.space_group_name_H-M   'P 1'
#
loop_
_entity.id
_entity.type
_entity.pdbx_description
1 polymer ?
#
loop_
_entity_poly.entity_id
_entity_poly.type
_entity_poly.pdbx_seq_one_letter_code
_entity_poly.pdbx_strand_id
1 'polypeptide(L)'
;MALLEICCYSMECALTAQRNGADRIELCAAPKEGGLTPSLGVLRSVREHITIPVHPIIRPRGGIFITLTANLPPCWKISASSESWGFRLVTGVLTV
;
A
#
# COMPACT_ATOMS: atom_id res chain seq x y z
N MET A 1 16.67 7.31 -17.62
CA MET A 1 16.45 6.01 -16.94
C MET A 1 14.99 5.92 -16.53
N ALA A 2 14.39 4.73 -16.52
CA ALA A 2 13.03 4.53 -16.01
C ALA A 2 13.04 4.41 -14.47
N LEU A 3 11.89 4.70 -13.84
CA LEU A 3 11.68 4.54 -12.39
C LEU A 3 11.27 3.09 -12.09
N LEU A 4 11.97 2.43 -11.17
CA LEU A 4 11.68 1.08 -10.71
C LEU A 4 10.89 1.08 -9.39
N GLU A 5 9.65 0.59 -9.44
CA GLU A 5 8.82 0.34 -8.25
C GLU A 5 8.78 -1.16 -7.92
N ILE A 6 8.92 -1.50 -6.63
CA ILE A 6 8.85 -2.87 -6.14
C ILE A 6 7.63 -3.04 -5.23
N CYS A 7 6.78 -4.04 -5.53
CA CYS A 7 5.69 -4.45 -4.64
C CYS A 7 6.23 -5.29 -3.47
N CYS A 8 5.99 -4.83 -2.25
CA CYS A 8 6.48 -5.43 -1.02
C CYS A 8 5.33 -5.83 -0.08
N TYR A 9 5.45 -7.00 0.54
CA TYR A 9 4.43 -7.55 1.45
C TYR A 9 4.82 -7.51 2.94
N SER A 10 6.00 -6.96 3.25
CA SER A 10 6.51 -6.82 4.62
C SER A 10 7.52 -5.67 4.72
N MET A 11 7.81 -5.23 5.95
CA MET A 11 8.86 -4.23 6.20
C MET A 11 10.23 -4.74 5.74
N GLU A 12 10.57 -6.01 5.98
CA GLU A 12 11.84 -6.60 5.56
C GLU A 12 12.01 -6.62 4.03
N CYS A 13 10.91 -6.91 3.32
CA CYS A 13 10.88 -6.86 1.85
C CYS A 13 11.12 -5.43 1.35
N ALA A 14 10.45 -4.44 1.96
CA ALA A 14 10.64 -3.02 1.66
C ALA A 14 12.08 -2.56 1.92
N LEU A 15 12.69 -2.96 3.04
CA LEU A 15 14.06 -2.63 3.38
C LEU A 15 15.06 -3.24 2.39
N THR A 16 14.79 -4.48 1.97
CA THR A 16 15.59 -5.17 0.95
C THR A 16 15.48 -4.46 -0.40
N ALA A 17 14.28 -4.09 -0.83
CA ALA A 17 14.07 -3.36 -2.08
C ALA A 17 14.86 -2.04 -2.10
N GLN A 18 14.76 -1.25 -1.02
CA GLN A 18 15.52 -0.01 -0.87
C GLN A 18 17.04 -0.24 -0.96
N ARG A 19 17.57 -1.24 -0.24
CA ARG A 19 19.01 -1.56 -0.24
C ARG A 19 19.53 -1.99 -1.60
N ASN A 20 18.67 -2.51 -2.47
CA ASN A 20 19.02 -2.98 -3.81
C ASN A 20 18.64 -1.98 -4.93
N GLY A 21 18.35 -0.72 -4.57
CA GLY A 21 18.19 0.36 -5.56
C GLY A 21 16.78 0.48 -6.15
N ALA A 22 15.73 0.04 -5.45
CA ALA A 22 14.38 0.43 -5.81
C ALA A 22 14.21 1.95 -5.69
N ASP A 23 13.58 2.58 -6.67
CA ASP A 23 13.24 4.00 -6.61
C ASP A 23 11.98 4.25 -5.76
N ARG A 24 11.11 3.24 -5.65
CA ARG A 24 9.83 3.32 -4.94
C ARG A 24 9.32 1.96 -4.49
N ILE A 25 8.49 1.95 -3.45
CA ILE A 25 7.82 0.74 -2.94
C ILE A 25 6.31 0.88 -3.04
N GLU A 26 5.63 -0.14 -3.55
CA GLU A 26 4.20 -0.36 -3.31
C GLU A 26 4.06 -1.29 -2.09
N LEU A 27 3.39 -0.83 -1.02
CA LEU A 27 3.25 -1.61 0.20
C LEU A 27 1.89 -2.31 0.28
N CYS A 28 1.93 -3.63 0.33
CA CYS A 28 0.78 -4.52 0.24
C CYS A 28 0.71 -5.49 1.44
N ALA A 29 -0.45 -6.11 1.63
CA ALA A 29 -0.66 -7.28 2.45
C ALA A 29 -1.35 -8.40 1.65
N ALA A 30 -1.47 -9.60 2.22
CA ALA A 30 -2.20 -10.73 1.63
C ALA A 30 -1.83 -11.04 0.16
N PRO A 31 -0.63 -11.60 -0.11
CA PRO A 31 -0.15 -11.85 -1.48
C PRO A 31 -1.06 -12.77 -2.30
N LYS A 32 -1.75 -13.71 -1.64
CA LYS A 32 -2.70 -14.62 -2.30
C LYS A 32 -3.93 -13.90 -2.88
N GLU A 33 -4.24 -12.71 -2.39
CA GLU A 33 -5.38 -11.89 -2.83
C GLU A 33 -4.97 -10.85 -3.89
N GLY A 34 -3.69 -10.81 -4.27
CA GLY A 34 -3.13 -9.81 -5.18
C GLY A 34 -2.94 -8.43 -4.55
N GLY A 35 -2.72 -8.37 -3.23
CA GLY A 35 -2.45 -7.12 -2.50
C GLY A 35 -3.71 -6.51 -1.87
N LEU A 36 -3.69 -6.39 -0.54
CA LEU A 36 -4.69 -5.74 0.29
C LEU A 36 -4.06 -4.64 1.15
N THR A 37 -4.90 -3.83 1.80
CA THR A 37 -4.44 -2.77 2.70
C THR A 37 -3.57 -3.32 3.82
N PRO A 38 -2.33 -2.83 3.96
CA PRO A 38 -1.46 -3.22 5.07
C PRO A 38 -1.99 -2.70 6.41
N SER A 39 -1.59 -3.34 7.50
CA SER A 39 -1.97 -2.89 8.84
C SER A 39 -1.26 -1.60 9.23
N LEU A 40 -1.86 -0.84 10.15
CA LEU A 40 -1.24 0.38 10.70
C LEU A 40 0.13 0.13 11.34
N GLY A 41 0.34 -1.05 11.93
CA GLY A 41 1.63 -1.42 12.51
C GLY A 41 2.74 -1.52 11.46
N VAL A 42 2.44 -2.12 10.30
CA VAL A 42 3.40 -2.21 9.18
C VAL A 42 3.66 -0.83 8.61
N LEU A 43 2.62 0.01 8.46
CA LEU A 43 2.78 1.38 7.95
C LEU A 43 3.69 2.24 8.84
N ARG A 44 3.53 2.17 10.16
CA ARG A 44 4.40 2.86 11.12
C ARG A 44 5.84 2.38 11.03
N SER A 45 6.02 1.05 11.04
CA SER A 45 7.35 0.46 10.95
C SER A 45 8.06 0.85 9.66
N VAL A 46 7.36 0.82 8.53
CA VAL A 46 7.91 1.25 7.23
C VAL A 46 8.24 2.75 7.24
N ARG A 47 7.40 3.60 7.84
CA ARG A 47 7.67 5.04 7.96
C ARG A 47 8.96 5.37 8.72
N GLU A 48 9.30 4.55 9.71
CA GLU A 48 10.49 4.69 10.55
C GLU A 48 11.77 4.19 9.86
N HIS A 49 11.68 3.18 9.00
CA HIS A 49 12.85 2.45 8.49
C HIS A 49 13.14 2.67 7.00
N ILE A 50 12.15 3.13 6.22
CA ILE A 50 12.26 3.30 4.77
C ILE A 50 12.29 4.78 4.42
N THR A 51 13.28 5.17 3.61
CA THR A 51 13.56 6.55 3.21
C THR A 51 13.11 6.84 1.78
N ILE A 52 13.07 5.83 0.89
CA ILE A 52 12.51 5.99 -0.45
C ILE A 52 10.97 6.11 -0.40
N PRO A 53 10.31 6.70 -1.42
CA PRO A 53 8.87 6.83 -1.43
C PRO A 53 8.16 5.47 -1.28
N VAL A 54 7.13 5.43 -0.44
CA VAL A 54 6.29 4.26 -0.21
C VAL A 54 4.85 4.63 -0.52
N HIS A 55 4.20 3.81 -1.34
CA HIS A 55 2.81 3.94 -1.71
C HIS A 55 2.00 2.73 -1.21
N PRO A 56 1.32 2.84 -0.05
CA PRO A 56 0.44 1.77 0.41
C PRO A 56 -0.79 1.59 -0.48
N ILE A 57 -1.19 0.33 -0.70
CA ILE A 57 -2.46 0.03 -1.39
C ILE A 57 -3.66 0.17 -0.44
N ILE A 58 -4.73 0.80 -0.91
CA ILE A 58 -6.03 0.86 -0.24
C ILE A 58 -7.00 -0.05 -0.97
N ARG A 59 -7.12 -1.29 -0.49
CA ARG A 59 -7.96 -2.35 -1.05
C ARG A 59 -8.45 -3.29 0.07
N PRO A 60 -9.76 -3.31 0.37
CA PRO A 60 -10.31 -4.07 1.50
C PRO A 60 -10.39 -5.57 1.26
N ARG A 61 -10.49 -6.02 0.01
CA ARG A 61 -10.70 -7.43 -0.35
C ARG A 61 -10.13 -7.77 -1.73
N GLY A 62 -9.91 -9.06 -1.96
CA GLY A 62 -9.58 -9.62 -3.27
C GLY A 62 -10.74 -9.55 -4.26
N GLY A 63 -10.47 -9.99 -5.48
CA GLY A 63 -11.44 -10.03 -6.59
C GLY A 63 -11.72 -8.65 -7.20
N ILE A 64 -12.97 -8.44 -7.62
CA ILE A 64 -13.44 -7.30 -8.42
C ILE A 64 -13.39 -5.95 -7.67
N PHE A 65 -13.17 -4.86 -8.40
CA PHE A 65 -13.06 -3.49 -7.89
C PHE A 65 -14.39 -2.72 -7.82
N ILE A 66 -15.52 -3.43 -7.79
CA ILE A 66 -16.86 -2.85 -7.66
C ILE A 66 -17.23 -2.73 -6.18
N THR A 67 -17.58 -1.52 -5.74
CA THR A 67 -18.05 -1.23 -4.37
C THR A 67 -19.56 -0.95 -4.41
N LEU A 68 -20.37 -1.88 -3.90
CA LEU A 68 -21.84 -1.79 -3.96
C LEU A 68 -22.46 -0.87 -2.89
N THR A 69 -21.68 -0.49 -1.87
CA THR A 69 -22.20 0.19 -0.67
C THR A 69 -21.91 1.69 -0.70
N ALA A 70 -22.89 2.51 -0.27
CA ALA A 70 -22.68 3.93 0.03
C ALA A 70 -21.72 4.17 1.21
N ASN A 71 -21.51 3.14 2.06
CA ASN A 71 -20.58 3.20 3.18
C ASN A 71 -19.15 2.89 2.75
N LEU A 72 -18.21 3.72 3.21
CA LEU A 72 -16.79 3.53 2.99
C LEU A 72 -16.29 2.30 3.78
N PRO A 73 -15.55 1.37 3.14
CA PRO A 73 -15.00 0.21 3.83
C PRO A 73 -13.98 0.62 4.91
N PRO A 74 -13.75 -0.18 5.96
CA PRO A 74 -12.88 0.17 7.08
C PRO A 74 -11.47 0.61 6.70
N CYS A 75 -10.92 0.06 5.61
CA CYS A 75 -9.60 0.43 5.07
C CYS A 75 -9.51 1.91 4.67
N TRP A 76 -10.64 2.58 4.40
CA TRP A 76 -10.67 4.01 4.08
C TRP A 76 -10.34 4.90 5.28
N LYS A 77 -10.40 4.38 6.51
CA LYS A 77 -9.87 5.11 7.68
C LYS A 77 -8.34 5.13 7.68
N ILE A 78 -7.73 4.08 7.10
CA ILE A 78 -6.27 3.94 6.98
C ILE A 78 -5.75 4.88 5.89
N SER A 79 -6.51 5.16 4.81
CA SER A 79 -6.09 6.12 3.78
C SER A 79 -5.88 7.52 4.36
N ALA A 80 -6.87 8.05 5.11
CA ALA A 80 -6.75 9.36 5.74
C ALA A 80 -5.54 9.46 6.71
N SER A 81 -5.31 8.41 7.50
CA SER A 81 -4.13 8.34 8.38
C SER A 81 -2.83 8.32 7.58
N SER A 82 -2.79 7.54 6.50
CA SER A 82 -1.61 7.40 5.65
C SER A 82 -1.27 8.71 4.92
N GLU A 83 -2.27 9.42 4.41
CA GLU A 83 -2.11 10.74 3.78
C GLU A 83 -1.55 11.76 4.78
N SER A 84 -2.07 11.78 6.02
CA SER A 84 -1.53 12.66 7.07
C SER A 84 -0.07 12.36 7.44
N TRP A 85 0.39 11.13 7.20
CA TRP A 85 1.80 10.74 7.40
C TRP A 85 2.70 11.01 6.18
N GLY A 86 2.11 11.59 5.12
CA GLY A 86 2.78 11.98 3.88
C GLY A 86 2.87 10.87 2.84
N PHE A 87 2.17 9.74 3.03
CA PHE A 87 2.12 8.70 2.02
C PHE A 87 1.21 9.11 0.85
N ARG A 88 1.64 8.77 -0.36
CA ARG A 88 0.74 8.68 -1.52
C ARG A 88 0.17 7.27 -1.58
N LEU A 89 -0.99 7.08 -2.22
CA LEU A 89 -1.74 5.83 -2.13
C LEU A 89 -1.93 5.18 -3.50
N VAL A 90 -2.05 3.85 -3.52
CA VAL A 90 -2.54 3.09 -4.68
C VAL A 90 -3.95 2.63 -4.38
N THR A 91 -4.91 2.93 -5.25
CA THR A 91 -6.30 2.44 -5.12
C THR A 91 -7.00 2.45 -6.48
N GLY A 92 -8.18 1.85 -6.55
CA GLY A 92 -9.00 1.81 -7.76
C GLY A 92 -10.43 1.37 -7.45
N VAL A 93 -11.40 1.97 -8.13
CA VAL A 93 -12.82 1.64 -8.04
C VAL A 93 -13.39 1.65 -9.45
N LEU A 94 -14.16 0.62 -9.80
CA LEU A 94 -14.84 0.51 -11.08
C LEU A 94 -16.36 0.57 -10.88
N THR A 95 -17.05 1.17 -11.84
CA THR A 95 -18.50 1.07 -11.98
C THR A 95 -18.87 -0.09 -12.89
N VAL A 96 -20.12 -0.55 -12.77
CA VAL A 96 -20.74 -1.47 -13.73
C VAL A 96 -21.33 -0.74 -14.91
#